data_AF-A0A0L0FZ51-F1
#
_entry.id   AF-A0A0L0FZ51-F1
#
_cell.length_a   1.000
_cell.length_b   1.000
_cell.length_c   1.000
_cell.angle_alpha   90.00
_cell.angle_beta   90.00
_cell.angle_gamma   90.00
#
_symmetry.space_group_name_H-M   'P 1'
#
loop_
_entity.id
_entity.type
_entity.pdbx_description
1 polymer ?
#
loop_
_entity_poly.entity_id
_entity_poly.type
_entity_poly.pdbx_seq_one_letter_code
_entity_poly.pdbx_strand_id
1 'polypeptide(L)'
;MGNAVNILNAQHLYGEGGPSAEESTQAYAPPETLFGGEAYSKEFPESFDMWSVGIVMMELVLGTADVFRVDSRVRAIINHRMADRSERDKRSACMYQMMQRFCFHAYDVSDKQTKMDIDYFSNAKLPALSQEHIVREQTAHRCNDRTLYEQLRIADTLGVGFPTLMGTDLIKRLLRWDPTNRVAADKALTHAYFTNPNGDKPFVCSLCGKEMVFMSDYRRHMAAKECNHS
;
A
#
# COMPACT_ATOMS: atom_id res chain seq x y z
N MET A 1 -0.83 17.07 1.90
CA MET A 1 0.07 16.59 0.84
C MET A 1 -0.70 15.58 0.02
N GLY A 2 -1.73 16.08 -0.67
CA GLY A 2 -2.75 15.28 -1.30
C GLY A 2 -3.26 16.04 -2.52
N ASN A 3 -3.54 15.32 -3.61
CA ASN A 3 -4.16 15.92 -4.78
C ASN A 3 -5.65 16.01 -4.43
N ALA A 4 -6.05 17.12 -3.80
CA ALA A 4 -7.43 17.42 -3.39
C ALA A 4 -8.34 17.68 -4.62
N VAL A 5 -8.32 16.74 -5.55
CA VAL A 5 -9.03 16.76 -6.81
C VAL A 5 -10.33 16.00 -6.56
N ASN A 6 -11.40 16.75 -6.34
CA ASN A 6 -12.76 16.25 -6.55
C ASN A 6 -13.23 16.77 -7.92
N ILE A 7 -14.19 16.10 -8.55
CA ILE A 7 -14.83 16.53 -9.81
C ILE A 7 -15.19 18.03 -9.78
N LEU A 8 -15.62 18.55 -8.62
CA LEU A 8 -15.94 19.97 -8.41
C LEU A 8 -14.72 20.91 -8.40
N ASN A 9 -13.58 20.48 -7.86
CA ASN A 9 -12.37 21.31 -7.73
C ASN A 9 -11.47 21.21 -8.97
N ALA A 10 -11.53 20.07 -9.69
CA ALA A 10 -10.78 19.81 -10.92
C ALA A 10 -11.10 20.81 -12.03
N GLN A 11 -12.33 21.34 -12.07
CA GLN A 11 -12.80 22.30 -13.08
C GLN A 11 -12.63 23.77 -12.69
N HIS A 12 -12.38 24.06 -11.41
CA HIS A 12 -12.42 25.43 -10.89
C HIS A 12 -11.08 25.91 -10.30
N LEU A 13 -10.21 25.01 -9.85
CA LEU A 13 -8.91 25.37 -9.26
C LEU A 13 -7.73 25.02 -10.16
N TYR A 14 -7.91 24.03 -11.03
CA TYR A 14 -6.93 23.62 -12.02
C TYR A 14 -7.58 23.84 -13.39
N GLY A 15 -6.87 24.47 -14.33
CA GLY A 15 -7.42 24.73 -15.67
C GLY A 15 -7.76 23.44 -16.43
N GLU A 16 -8.03 23.53 -17.74
CA GLU A 16 -8.43 22.36 -18.56
C GLU A 16 -7.45 21.15 -18.49
N GLY A 17 -6.20 21.37 -18.05
CA GLY A 17 -5.18 20.33 -17.88
C GLY A 17 -5.15 19.62 -16.51
N GLY A 18 -5.86 20.09 -15.48
CA GLY A 18 -5.77 19.54 -14.13
C GLY A 18 -4.41 19.78 -13.43
N PRO A 19 -4.22 19.34 -12.18
CA PRO A 19 -2.92 19.40 -11.51
C PRO A 19 -1.92 18.44 -12.16
N SER A 20 -0.67 18.88 -12.25
CA SER A 20 0.42 18.08 -12.81
C SER A 20 1.04 17.15 -11.76
N ALA A 21 1.64 16.05 -12.21
CA ALA A 21 2.38 15.14 -11.34
C ALA A 21 3.62 15.80 -10.67
N GLU A 22 4.08 16.93 -11.21
CA GLU A 22 5.24 17.69 -10.70
C GLU A 22 4.88 18.59 -9.50
N GLU A 23 3.60 18.90 -9.31
CA GLU A 23 3.09 19.73 -8.19
C GLU A 23 2.84 18.92 -6.91
N SER A 24 3.03 17.60 -6.95
CA SER A 24 2.88 16.69 -5.80
C SER A 24 4.22 16.21 -5.25
N THR A 25 4.30 16.03 -3.93
CA THR A 25 5.50 15.48 -3.28
C THR A 25 5.66 14.00 -3.67
N GLN A 26 6.64 13.72 -4.53
CA GLN A 26 6.87 12.41 -5.13
C GLN A 26 7.03 11.25 -4.12
N ALA A 27 7.48 11.53 -2.90
CA ALA A 27 7.61 10.51 -1.84
C ALA A 27 6.25 9.95 -1.35
N TYR A 28 5.17 10.71 -1.54
CA TYR A 28 3.80 10.32 -1.18
C TYR A 28 2.97 9.90 -2.40
N ALA A 29 3.58 9.83 -3.59
CA ALA A 29 2.88 9.51 -4.82
C ALA A 29 2.52 8.02 -4.87
N PRO A 30 1.29 7.68 -5.31
CA PRO A 30 0.84 6.32 -5.41
C PRO A 30 1.39 5.62 -6.67
N PRO A 31 1.33 4.28 -6.74
CA PRO A 31 1.85 3.52 -7.88
C PRO A 31 1.21 3.95 -9.20
N GLU A 32 -0.09 4.21 -9.27
CA GLU A 32 -0.75 4.64 -10.51
C GLU A 32 -0.15 5.92 -11.09
N THR A 33 0.36 6.84 -10.26
CA THR A 33 1.04 8.06 -10.72
C THR A 33 2.48 7.77 -11.17
N LEU A 34 3.19 6.92 -10.42
CA LEU A 34 4.58 6.59 -10.71
C LEU A 34 4.73 5.72 -11.97
N PHE A 35 3.79 4.79 -12.18
CA PHE A 35 3.79 3.80 -13.26
C PHE A 35 2.86 4.16 -14.42
N GLY A 36 1.69 4.76 -14.16
CA GLY A 36 0.64 4.99 -15.16
C GLY A 36 0.76 6.28 -15.98
N GLY A 37 1.72 7.17 -15.67
CA GLY A 37 1.94 8.38 -16.46
C GLY A 37 1.01 9.55 -16.12
N GLU A 38 -0.15 9.29 -15.51
CA GLU A 38 -1.14 10.30 -15.11
C GLU A 38 -0.84 10.88 -13.72
N ALA A 39 -1.35 12.08 -13.43
CA ALA A 39 -1.13 12.73 -12.13
C ALA A 39 -1.90 12.05 -10.98
N TYR A 40 -3.02 11.38 -11.27
CA TYR A 40 -3.88 10.65 -10.34
C TYR A 40 -4.83 9.74 -11.12
N SER A 41 -5.52 8.82 -10.42
CA SER A 41 -6.60 8.03 -11.03
C SER A 41 -7.82 8.92 -11.32
N LYS A 42 -8.14 9.15 -12.60
CA LYS A 42 -9.31 9.97 -12.99
C LYS A 42 -10.63 9.41 -12.48
N GLU A 43 -10.74 8.09 -12.38
CA GLU A 43 -11.95 7.41 -11.93
C GLU A 43 -12.11 7.45 -10.40
N PHE A 44 -10.99 7.43 -9.66
CA PHE A 44 -10.96 7.42 -8.19
C PHE A 44 -9.92 8.42 -7.65
N PRO A 45 -10.11 9.73 -7.85
CA PRO A 45 -9.09 10.73 -7.53
C PRO A 45 -8.78 10.82 -6.02
N GLU A 46 -9.78 10.58 -5.16
CA GLU A 46 -9.62 10.56 -3.71
C GLU A 46 -8.72 9.42 -3.21
N SER A 47 -8.53 8.37 -4.01
CA SER A 47 -7.65 7.26 -3.65
C SER A 47 -6.19 7.74 -3.51
N PHE A 48 -5.80 8.82 -4.20
CA PHE A 48 -4.47 9.41 -4.07
C PHE A 48 -4.19 9.80 -2.61
N ASP A 49 -5.12 10.54 -2.00
CA ASP A 49 -4.99 11.01 -0.63
C ASP A 49 -4.94 9.84 0.35
N MET A 50 -5.71 8.79 0.09
CA MET A 50 -5.71 7.59 0.93
C MET A 50 -4.39 6.83 0.88
N TRP A 51 -3.71 6.82 -0.28
CA TRP A 51 -2.34 6.30 -0.37
C TRP A 51 -1.39 7.16 0.46
N SER A 52 -1.42 8.48 0.28
CA SER A 52 -0.56 9.40 1.03
C SER A 52 -0.77 9.29 2.55
N VAL A 53 -2.00 9.08 3.01
CA VAL A 53 -2.31 8.77 4.42
C VAL A 53 -1.64 7.48 4.88
N GLY A 54 -1.64 6.44 4.03
CA GLY A 54 -0.90 5.21 4.30
C GLY A 54 0.60 5.44 4.47
N ILE A 55 1.20 6.30 3.63
CA ILE A 55 2.61 6.67 3.76
C ILE A 55 2.88 7.39 5.07
N VAL A 56 2.08 8.42 5.41
CA VAL A 56 2.20 9.12 6.70
C VAL A 56 2.07 8.16 7.88
N MET A 57 1.13 7.20 7.80
CA MET A 57 0.98 6.19 8.84
C MET A 57 2.23 5.30 8.95
N MET A 58 2.85 4.91 7.84
CA MET A 58 4.14 4.20 7.86
C MET A 58 5.26 5.08 8.42
N GLU A 59 5.31 6.37 8.12
CA GLU A 59 6.34 7.28 8.67
C GLU A 59 6.28 7.35 10.19
N LEU A 60 5.06 7.45 10.74
CA LEU A 60 4.82 7.47 12.18
C LEU A 60 5.21 6.15 12.84
N VAL A 61 4.87 5.02 12.23
CA VAL A 61 5.15 3.69 12.79
C VAL A 61 6.63 3.32 12.68
N LEU A 62 7.26 3.61 11.54
CA LEU A 62 8.66 3.25 11.29
C LEU A 62 9.66 4.27 11.86
N GLY A 63 9.19 5.47 12.23
CA GLY A 63 10.02 6.55 12.73
C GLY A 63 10.94 7.17 11.68
N THR A 64 10.58 7.09 10.39
CA THR A 64 11.39 7.59 9.28
C THR A 64 10.52 8.21 8.20
N ALA A 65 10.93 9.37 7.68
CA ALA A 65 10.29 10.03 6.54
C ALA A 65 10.63 9.37 5.18
N ASP A 66 11.55 8.41 5.17
CA ASP A 66 11.94 7.69 3.94
C ASP A 66 11.49 6.22 4.03
N VAL A 67 10.17 6.03 4.01
CA VAL A 67 9.49 4.73 4.20
C VAL A 67 9.90 3.71 3.13
N PHE A 68 10.13 4.17 1.91
CA PHE A 68 10.51 3.32 0.78
C PHE A 68 11.99 3.45 0.41
N ARG A 69 12.84 3.77 1.39
CA ARG A 69 14.28 3.79 1.16
C ARG A 69 14.81 2.39 0.88
N VAL A 70 15.18 2.16 -0.37
CA VAL A 70 16.00 1.01 -0.74
C VAL A 70 17.40 1.14 -0.18
N ASP A 71 17.93 0.03 0.35
CA ASP A 71 19.31 -0.09 0.79
C ASP A 71 20.28 0.39 -0.30
N SER A 72 21.39 1.00 0.12
CA SER A 72 22.37 1.59 -0.80
C SER A 72 22.90 0.57 -1.82
N ARG A 73 23.05 -0.69 -1.41
CA ARG A 73 23.44 -1.79 -2.31
C ARG A 73 22.37 -2.07 -3.34
N VAL A 74 21.11 -2.16 -2.93
CA VAL A 74 20.00 -2.42 -3.85
C VAL A 74 19.86 -1.27 -4.85
N ARG A 75 19.92 -0.03 -4.36
CA ARG A 75 19.88 1.16 -5.21
C ARG A 75 21.03 1.18 -6.22
N ALA A 76 22.25 0.82 -5.80
CA ALA A 76 23.39 0.73 -6.71
C ALA A 76 23.17 -0.33 -7.80
N ILE A 77 22.59 -1.48 -7.45
CA ILE A 77 22.26 -2.55 -8.41
C ILE A 77 21.19 -2.10 -9.41
N ILE A 78 20.12 -1.44 -8.94
CA ILE A 78 19.08 -0.87 -9.81
C ILE A 78 19.71 0.15 -10.77
N ASN A 79 20.48 1.09 -10.23
CA ASN A 79 21.13 2.15 -11.02
C ASN A 79 22.07 1.58 -12.07
N HIS A 80 22.82 0.52 -11.75
CA HIS A 80 23.73 -0.12 -12.69
C HIS A 80 23.00 -0.87 -13.80
N ARG A 81 21.95 -1.62 -13.47
CA ARG A 81 21.20 -2.44 -14.45
C ARG A 81 20.28 -1.63 -15.34
N MET A 82 19.78 -0.52 -14.84
CA MET A 82 18.90 0.40 -15.54
C MET A 82 19.67 1.66 -15.93
N ALA A 83 20.97 1.56 -16.20
CA ALA A 83 21.84 2.71 -16.47
C ALA A 83 21.39 3.52 -17.70
N ASP A 84 20.84 2.83 -18.70
CA ASP A 84 20.27 3.38 -19.94
C ASP A 84 18.84 3.92 -19.78
N ARG A 85 18.23 3.72 -18.60
CA ARG A 85 16.85 4.11 -18.32
C ARG A 85 16.77 5.46 -17.64
N SER A 86 15.58 6.05 -17.73
CA SER A 86 15.29 7.34 -17.11
C SER A 86 15.37 7.25 -15.58
N GLU A 87 15.63 8.37 -14.91
CA GLU A 87 15.58 8.45 -13.44
C GLU A 87 14.18 8.10 -12.90
N ARG A 88 13.13 8.38 -13.68
CA ARG A 88 11.76 7.95 -13.38
C ARG A 88 11.68 6.42 -13.28
N ASP A 89 12.19 5.70 -14.27
CA ASP A 89 12.16 4.24 -14.30
C ASP A 89 12.94 3.62 -13.14
N LYS A 90 14.11 4.18 -12.80
CA LYS A 90 14.93 3.74 -11.66
C LYS A 90 14.20 3.93 -10.33
N ARG A 91 13.51 5.07 -10.16
CA ARG A 91 12.67 5.34 -8.97
C ARG A 91 11.48 4.39 -8.88
N SER A 92 10.78 4.17 -9.99
CA SER A 92 9.70 3.20 -10.08
C SER A 92 10.16 1.78 -9.73
N ALA A 93 11.36 1.38 -10.15
CA ALA A 93 11.96 0.11 -9.75
C ALA A 93 12.32 0.07 -8.25
N CYS A 94 12.84 1.17 -7.69
CA CYS A 94 13.11 1.30 -6.25
C CYS A 94 11.84 1.16 -5.41
N MET A 95 10.78 1.86 -5.81
CA MET A 95 9.46 1.78 -5.21
C MET A 95 8.92 0.35 -5.27
N TYR A 96 8.99 -0.28 -6.44
CA TYR A 96 8.54 -1.65 -6.64
C TYR A 96 9.28 -2.65 -5.73
N GLN A 97 10.59 -2.49 -5.52
CA GLN A 97 11.34 -3.32 -4.56
C GLN A 97 10.79 -3.22 -3.14
N MET A 98 10.37 -2.02 -2.71
CA MET A 98 9.74 -1.84 -1.40
C MET A 98 8.34 -2.42 -1.33
N MET A 99 7.56 -2.27 -2.41
CA MET A 99 6.24 -2.89 -2.54
C MET A 99 6.30 -4.42 -2.50
N GLN A 100 7.38 -5.00 -3.02
CA GLN A 100 7.64 -6.44 -2.90
C GLN A 100 8.02 -6.82 -1.47
N ARG A 101 8.92 -6.07 -0.83
CA ARG A 101 9.34 -6.31 0.55
C ARG A 101 8.14 -6.33 1.52
N PHE A 102 7.23 -5.36 1.40
CA PHE A 102 6.05 -5.27 2.25
C PHE A 102 4.81 -6.01 1.68
N CYS A 103 4.91 -6.66 0.52
CA CYS A 103 3.81 -7.40 -0.10
C CYS A 103 2.56 -6.57 -0.48
N PHE A 104 2.65 -5.24 -0.58
CA PHE A 104 1.50 -4.39 -0.92
C PHE A 104 0.91 -4.68 -2.31
N HIS A 105 1.74 -5.10 -3.27
CA HIS A 105 1.31 -5.48 -4.62
C HIS A 105 0.56 -6.82 -4.69
N ALA A 106 0.77 -7.72 -3.72
CA ALA A 106 0.32 -9.11 -3.80
C ALA A 106 -1.19 -9.30 -3.65
N TYR A 107 -1.89 -8.25 -3.22
CA TYR A 107 -3.31 -8.33 -2.91
C TYR A 107 -4.23 -7.86 -4.05
N ASP A 108 -3.65 -7.40 -5.16
CA ASP A 108 -4.37 -6.79 -6.29
C ASP A 108 -4.12 -7.54 -7.63
N VAL A 109 -3.54 -8.74 -7.57
CA VAL A 109 -3.06 -9.52 -8.76
C VAL A 109 -4.19 -10.07 -9.65
N SER A 110 -5.46 -9.85 -9.29
CA SER A 110 -6.59 -10.19 -10.16
C SER A 110 -6.76 -9.23 -11.34
N ASP A 111 -6.20 -8.02 -11.26
CA ASP A 111 -6.28 -7.02 -12.31
C ASP A 111 -5.23 -7.21 -13.42
N LYS A 112 -5.64 -7.05 -14.69
CA LYS A 112 -4.78 -7.31 -15.86
C LYS A 112 -3.68 -6.26 -16.00
N GLN A 113 -3.98 -4.99 -15.70
CA GLN A 113 -3.02 -3.90 -15.82
C GLN A 113 -1.96 -4.01 -14.72
N THR A 114 -2.40 -4.23 -13.48
CA THR A 114 -1.55 -4.51 -12.32
C THR A 114 -0.63 -5.70 -12.57
N LYS A 115 -1.17 -6.78 -13.16
CA LYS A 115 -0.37 -7.94 -13.56
C LYS A 115 0.68 -7.58 -14.62
N MET A 116 0.31 -6.79 -15.62
CA MET A 116 1.24 -6.32 -16.66
C MET A 116 2.38 -5.49 -16.09
N ASP A 117 2.12 -4.59 -15.14
CA ASP A 117 3.15 -3.77 -14.50
C ASP A 117 4.07 -4.62 -13.62
N ILE A 118 3.50 -5.54 -12.82
CA ILE A 118 4.25 -6.54 -12.05
C ILE A 118 5.14 -7.37 -12.98
N ASP A 119 4.60 -7.84 -14.11
CA ASP A 119 5.31 -8.61 -15.12
C ASP A 119 6.38 -7.75 -15.78
N TYR A 120 6.13 -6.48 -16.07
CA TYR A 120 7.13 -5.58 -16.63
C TYR A 120 8.34 -5.42 -15.71
N PHE A 121 8.14 -5.10 -14.42
CA PHE A 121 9.25 -4.90 -13.48
C PHE A 121 9.90 -6.21 -13.02
N SER A 122 9.18 -7.32 -13.01
CA SER A 122 9.76 -8.64 -12.76
C SER A 122 10.56 -9.17 -13.98
N ASN A 123 10.06 -8.96 -15.20
CA ASN A 123 10.69 -9.39 -16.46
C ASN A 123 11.71 -8.40 -17.01
N ALA A 124 11.80 -7.16 -16.51
CA ALA A 124 12.81 -6.17 -16.84
C ALA A 124 14.25 -6.64 -16.58
N LYS A 125 14.47 -7.93 -16.26
CA LYS A 125 15.75 -8.49 -15.87
C LYS A 125 16.35 -7.56 -14.81
N LEU A 126 15.69 -7.55 -13.66
CA LEU A 126 16.42 -7.53 -12.40
C LEU A 126 16.82 -8.99 -12.07
N PRO A 127 17.69 -9.70 -12.85
CA PRO A 127 18.06 -11.06 -12.53
C PRO A 127 18.93 -10.94 -11.29
N ALA A 128 18.46 -11.37 -10.14
CA ALA A 128 19.28 -11.52 -8.95
C ALA A 128 19.83 -10.21 -8.34
N LEU A 129 19.12 -9.66 -7.34
CA LEU A 129 19.78 -9.34 -6.07
C LEU A 129 20.35 -10.61 -5.38
N SER A 130 20.07 -11.79 -5.92
CA SER A 130 20.51 -13.10 -5.47
C SER A 130 21.80 -13.57 -6.15
N GLN A 131 22.96 -12.94 -5.99
CA GLN A 131 24.20 -13.69 -6.29
C GLN A 131 25.45 -13.31 -5.47
N GLU A 132 25.31 -12.51 -4.41
CA GLU A 132 26.36 -12.37 -3.39
C GLU A 132 25.70 -12.27 -2.00
N HIS A 133 25.32 -13.43 -1.47
CA HIS A 133 25.08 -13.77 -0.05
C HIS A 133 24.19 -12.89 0.86
N ILE A 134 23.63 -11.75 0.43
CA ILE A 134 22.78 -10.89 1.29
C ILE A 134 21.27 -10.98 0.96
N VAL A 135 20.86 -11.45 -0.24
CA VAL A 135 19.44 -11.39 -0.67
C VAL A 135 18.93 -12.70 -1.28
N ARG A 136 19.34 -13.85 -0.73
CA ARG A 136 18.80 -15.15 -1.18
C ARG A 136 17.58 -15.61 -0.37
N GLU A 137 17.20 -14.90 0.69
CA GLU A 137 16.13 -15.31 1.59
C GLU A 137 14.89 -14.38 1.58
N GLN A 138 14.98 -13.18 1.00
CA GLN A 138 13.92 -12.15 1.15
C GLN A 138 12.91 -12.02 0.01
N THR A 139 13.13 -12.58 -1.18
CA THR A 139 12.20 -12.47 -2.33
C THR A 139 11.53 -13.78 -2.74
N ALA A 140 11.91 -14.91 -2.13
CA ALA A 140 11.21 -16.19 -2.27
C ALA A 140 10.13 -16.39 -1.18
N HIS A 141 9.66 -15.30 -0.60
CA HIS A 141 8.73 -15.36 0.50
C HIS A 141 7.28 -15.21 -0.05
N ARG A 142 6.37 -16.12 0.35
CA ARG A 142 4.96 -16.13 -0.07
C ARG A 142 4.17 -15.00 0.57
N CYS A 143 3.92 -13.92 -0.16
CA CYS A 143 3.16 -12.78 0.35
C CYS A 143 1.81 -13.17 0.97
N ASN A 144 1.65 -12.80 2.23
CA ASN A 144 0.43 -12.94 3.03
C ASN A 144 0.47 -11.96 4.22
N ASP A 145 -0.61 -11.89 4.99
CA ASP A 145 -0.76 -10.93 6.09
C ASP A 145 0.31 -11.08 7.19
N ARG A 146 0.71 -12.31 7.51
CA ARG A 146 1.75 -12.58 8.51
C ARG A 146 3.08 -11.99 8.07
N THR A 147 3.39 -12.09 6.79
CA THR A 147 4.61 -11.53 6.21
C THR A 147 4.64 -10.04 6.30
N LEU A 148 3.56 -9.38 5.86
CA LEU A 148 3.47 -7.93 5.90
C LEU A 148 3.72 -7.47 7.34
N TYR A 149 3.08 -8.11 8.31
CA TYR A 149 3.31 -7.87 9.74
C TYR A 149 4.79 -8.05 10.13
N GLU A 150 5.41 -9.17 9.78
CA GLU A 150 6.82 -9.45 10.10
C GLU A 150 7.77 -8.41 9.48
N GLN A 151 7.53 -7.99 8.24
CA GLN A 151 8.37 -7.01 7.53
C GLN A 151 8.21 -5.60 8.10
N LEU A 152 6.99 -5.20 8.49
CA LEU A 152 6.75 -3.96 9.22
C LEU A 152 7.48 -3.98 10.57
N ARG A 153 7.41 -5.09 11.30
CA ARG A 153 8.11 -5.25 12.59
C ARG A 153 9.63 -5.19 12.46
N ILE A 154 10.19 -5.73 11.38
CA ILE A 154 11.63 -5.67 11.10
C ILE A 154 12.06 -4.24 10.73
N ALA A 155 11.19 -3.50 10.02
CA ALA A 155 11.46 -2.14 9.59
C ALA A 155 11.26 -1.10 10.71
N ASP A 156 10.44 -1.42 11.72
CA ASP A 156 10.18 -0.55 12.87
C ASP A 156 11.40 -0.47 13.78
N THR A 157 12.13 0.65 13.67
CA THR A 157 13.30 0.94 14.49
C THR A 157 12.97 1.49 15.87
N LEU A 158 11.73 1.97 16.06
CA LEU A 158 11.26 2.54 17.33
C LEU A 158 10.78 1.45 18.29
N GLY A 159 10.45 0.26 17.78
CA GLY A 159 9.92 -0.86 18.56
C GLY A 159 8.51 -0.59 19.11
N VAL A 160 7.83 0.43 18.58
CA VAL A 160 6.46 0.83 18.94
C VAL A 160 5.44 0.06 18.10
N GLY A 161 5.78 -0.19 16.83
CA GLY A 161 5.05 -0.99 15.87
C GLY A 161 3.70 -0.43 15.46
N PHE A 162 3.00 -1.18 14.61
CA PHE A 162 1.56 -1.26 14.75
C PHE A 162 1.31 -2.16 15.97
N PRO A 163 0.75 -1.66 17.08
CA PRO A 163 0.55 -2.48 18.27
C PRO A 163 -0.35 -3.70 18.01
N THR A 164 -1.01 -3.76 16.85
CA THR A 164 -2.15 -4.65 16.59
C THR A 164 -2.19 -5.18 15.16
N LEU A 165 -2.76 -6.38 15.00
CA LEU A 165 -3.06 -6.96 13.69
C LEU A 165 -4.00 -6.07 12.87
N MET A 166 -4.85 -5.27 13.53
CA MET A 166 -5.75 -4.31 12.87
C MET A 166 -5.00 -3.11 12.28
N GLY A 167 -3.90 -2.67 12.89
CA GLY A 167 -3.05 -1.66 12.26
C GLY A 167 -2.43 -2.17 10.96
N THR A 168 -2.01 -3.44 10.95
CA THR A 168 -1.50 -4.10 9.74
C THR A 168 -2.59 -4.31 8.68
N ASP A 169 -3.82 -4.62 9.08
CA ASP A 169 -4.93 -4.70 8.11
C ASP A 169 -5.28 -3.32 7.53
N LEU A 170 -5.26 -2.27 8.35
CA LEU A 170 -5.53 -0.90 7.89
C LEU A 170 -4.47 -0.42 6.89
N ILE A 171 -3.18 -0.58 7.21
CA ILE A 171 -2.09 -0.15 6.31
C ILE A 171 -2.13 -0.90 4.98
N LYS A 172 -2.44 -2.20 4.99
CA LYS A 172 -2.66 -3.01 3.79
C LYS A 172 -3.79 -2.47 2.91
N ARG A 173 -4.83 -1.89 3.49
CA ARG A 173 -5.98 -1.33 2.75
C ARG A 173 -5.73 0.07 2.23
N LEU A 174 -4.92 0.86 2.94
CA LEU A 174 -4.48 2.19 2.51
C LEU A 174 -3.48 2.11 1.36
N LEU A 175 -2.55 1.15 1.41
CA LEU A 175 -1.47 0.98 0.44
C LEU A 175 -1.77 -0.10 -0.60
N ARG A 176 -3.02 -0.14 -1.07
CA ARG A 176 -3.40 -0.95 -2.23
C ARG A 176 -2.81 -0.38 -3.50
N TRP A 177 -2.23 -1.27 -4.30
CA TRP A 177 -1.65 -0.94 -5.58
C TRP A 177 -2.72 -0.41 -6.52
N ASP A 178 -3.82 -1.17 -6.63
CA ASP A 178 -4.96 -0.76 -7.43
C ASP A 178 -5.77 0.30 -6.66
N PRO A 179 -5.93 1.53 -7.19
CA PRO A 179 -6.69 2.59 -6.54
C PRO A 179 -8.16 2.20 -6.29
N THR A 180 -8.75 1.33 -7.11
CA THR A 180 -10.15 0.89 -6.96
C THR A 180 -10.37 0.00 -5.73
N ASN A 181 -9.32 -0.70 -5.29
CA ASN A 181 -9.35 -1.58 -4.12
C ASN A 181 -8.93 -0.86 -2.84
N ARG A 182 -8.49 0.40 -2.94
CA ARG A 182 -8.03 1.22 -1.82
C ARG A 182 -9.22 1.65 -0.95
N VAL A 183 -9.03 1.63 0.37
CA VAL A 183 -10.11 2.01 1.29
C VAL A 183 -10.39 3.51 1.20
N ALA A 184 -11.67 3.88 1.10
CA ALA A 184 -12.12 5.26 1.17
C ALA A 184 -12.01 5.84 2.60
N ALA A 185 -11.91 7.17 2.72
CA ALA A 185 -11.68 7.86 3.99
C ALA A 185 -12.76 7.57 5.05
N ASP A 186 -14.03 7.68 4.66
CA ASP A 186 -15.19 7.42 5.51
C ASP A 186 -15.17 5.97 6.04
N LYS A 187 -14.85 5.01 5.17
CA LYS A 187 -14.75 3.60 5.54
C LYS A 187 -13.54 3.34 6.45
N ALA A 188 -12.40 3.97 6.19
CA ALA A 188 -11.19 3.84 7.02
C ALA A 188 -11.45 4.30 8.47
N LEU A 189 -12.21 5.37 8.67
CA LEU A 189 -12.58 5.86 10.02
C LEU A 189 -13.43 4.87 10.82
N THR A 190 -14.17 3.98 10.14
CA THR A 190 -14.98 2.94 10.79
C THR A 190 -14.22 1.64 11.06
N HIS A 191 -12.93 1.58 10.71
CA HIS A 191 -12.09 0.41 10.86
C HIS A 191 -11.92 0.02 12.34
N ALA A 192 -11.80 -1.28 12.64
CA ALA A 192 -11.60 -1.78 14.01
C ALA A 192 -10.37 -1.16 14.70
N TYR A 193 -9.35 -0.76 13.93
CA TYR A 193 -8.16 -0.06 14.45
C TYR A 193 -8.50 1.22 15.22
N PHE A 194 -9.51 1.99 14.78
CA PHE A 194 -9.93 3.23 15.45
C PHE A 194 -11.16 3.04 16.36
N THR A 195 -11.98 2.04 16.08
CA THR A 195 -13.33 1.92 16.67
C THR A 195 -13.46 0.80 17.69
N ASN A 196 -12.55 -0.17 17.72
CA ASN A 196 -12.54 -1.18 18.77
C ASN A 196 -11.91 -0.56 20.03
N PRO A 197 -12.60 -0.52 21.19
CA PRO A 197 -12.07 0.05 22.43
C PRO A 197 -10.73 -0.54 22.88
N ASN A 198 -10.43 -1.78 22.46
CA ASN A 198 -9.17 -2.44 22.77
C ASN A 198 -8.13 -2.33 21.64
N GLY A 199 -8.45 -1.76 20.47
CA GLY A 199 -7.55 -1.56 19.31
C GLY A 199 -6.99 -2.84 18.65
N ASP A 200 -7.06 -3.97 19.35
CA ASP A 200 -6.17 -5.11 19.14
C ASP A 200 -6.77 -6.22 18.27
N LYS A 201 -8.10 -6.24 18.13
CA LYS A 201 -8.83 -7.39 17.58
C LYS A 201 -9.96 -6.96 16.64
N PRO A 202 -10.31 -7.81 15.65
CA PRO A 202 -11.51 -7.61 14.84
C PRO A 202 -12.78 -7.74 15.72
N PHE A 203 -13.92 -7.32 15.17
CA PHE A 203 -15.23 -7.62 15.74
C PHE A 203 -15.51 -9.12 15.63
N VAL A 204 -15.60 -9.81 16.77
CA VAL A 204 -15.80 -11.25 16.81
C VAL A 204 -17.28 -11.56 17.08
N CYS A 205 -17.89 -12.37 16.22
CA CYS A 205 -19.22 -12.91 16.48
C CYS A 205 -19.18 -13.90 17.64
N SER A 206 -19.96 -13.66 18.70
CA SER A 206 -20.05 -14.56 19.85
C SER A 206 -20.71 -15.90 19.55
N LEU A 207 -21.43 -16.01 18.43
CA LEU A 207 -22.18 -17.21 18.05
C LEU A 207 -21.36 -18.18 17.20
N CYS A 208 -20.63 -17.68 16.20
CA CYS A 208 -19.84 -18.54 15.30
C CYS A 208 -18.35 -18.19 15.24
N GLY A 209 -17.87 -17.28 16.09
CA GLY A 209 -16.45 -16.92 16.17
C GLY A 209 -15.90 -16.13 14.97
N LYS A 210 -16.75 -15.79 13.99
CA LYS A 210 -16.32 -15.08 12.78
C LYS A 210 -15.78 -13.70 13.13
N GLU A 211 -14.59 -13.42 12.63
CA GLU A 211 -13.90 -12.14 12.77
C GLU A 211 -14.27 -11.20 11.62
N MET A 212 -14.58 -9.96 11.95
CA MET A 212 -14.95 -8.92 10.98
C MET A 212 -14.21 -7.62 11.30
N VAL A 213 -13.68 -6.98 10.27
CA VAL A 213 -12.88 -5.76 10.41
C VAL A 213 -13.75 -4.51 10.60
N PHE A 214 -14.94 -4.50 9.99
CA PHE A 214 -15.85 -3.37 10.03
C PHE A 214 -17.09 -3.68 10.87
N MET A 215 -17.52 -2.69 11.66
CA MET A 215 -18.75 -2.80 12.45
C MET A 215 -19.99 -2.99 11.57
N SER A 216 -20.01 -2.44 10.36
CA SER A 216 -21.10 -2.64 9.39
C SER A 216 -21.24 -4.11 8.99
N ASP A 217 -20.12 -4.80 8.77
CA ASP A 217 -20.10 -6.22 8.42
C ASP A 217 -20.57 -7.06 9.59
N TYR A 218 -20.10 -6.73 10.81
CA TYR A 218 -20.56 -7.36 12.04
C TYR A 218 -22.08 -7.23 12.22
N ARG A 219 -22.63 -6.02 12.09
CA ARG A 219 -24.08 -5.80 12.22
C ARG A 219 -24.88 -6.55 11.18
N ARG A 220 -24.43 -6.52 9.92
CA ARG A 220 -25.08 -7.26 8.82
C ARG A 220 -25.09 -8.77 9.09
N HIS A 221 -23.96 -9.31 9.52
CA HIS A 221 -23.82 -10.72 9.86
C HIS A 221 -24.77 -11.14 11.00
N MET A 222 -24.86 -10.32 12.06
CA MET A 222 -25.79 -10.56 13.17
C MET A 222 -27.26 -10.44 12.75
N ALA A 223 -27.59 -9.48 11.88
CA ALA A 223 -28.95 -9.25 11.40
C ALA A 223 -29.43 -10.35 10.42
N ALA A 224 -28.53 -10.83 9.55
CA ALA A 224 -28.84 -11.83 8.53
C ALA A 224 -28.97 -13.26 9.10
N LYS A 225 -28.73 -13.47 10.41
CA LYS A 225 -28.69 -14.80 11.05
C LYS A 225 -27.81 -15.81 10.30
N GLU A 226 -26.74 -15.33 9.68
CA GLU A 226 -25.80 -16.17 8.93
C GLU A 226 -24.97 -17.10 9.84
N CYS A 227 -25.00 -16.91 11.17
CA CYS A 227 -24.54 -17.93 12.10
C CYS A 227 -25.67 -18.91 12.41
N ASN A 228 -25.54 -20.15 11.94
CA ASN A 228 -26.29 -21.26 12.53
C ASN A 228 -25.63 -21.67 13.86
N HIS A 229 -26.45 -21.92 14.88
CA HIS A 229 -26.01 -22.65 16.07
C HIS A 229 -25.60 -24.06 15.64
N SER A 230 -24.32 -24.39 15.76
CA SER A 230 -23.85 -25.77 15.86
C SER A 230 -23.99 -26.27 17.29
#